data_AF-A0AAN7P3C4-F1
#
_entry.id   AF-A0AAN7P3C4-F1
#
_cell.length_a   1.000
_cell.length_b   1.000
_cell.length_c   1.000
_cell.angle_alpha   90.00
_cell.angle_beta   90.00
_cell.angle_gamma   90.00
#
_symmetry.space_group_name_H-M   'P 1'
#
loop_
_entity.id
_entity.type
_entity.pdbx_description
1 polymer ?
#
loop_
_entity_poly.entity_id
_entity_poly.type
_entity_poly.pdbx_seq_one_letter_code
_entity_poly.pdbx_strand_id
1 'polypeptide(L)'
;MCEASTSTPAKKRHVLSEDAREIIILFYMILLGNLLNTVVQATGVSKSTIVRILKQGRAIDCSEQTSFVVLTPIPKTSPKSSVDNCSEQIIRRIIYNFHIIEKQKPTIAAIYNLIKDDDSIGFLGKKSSLRTLLIKKGCRYVYCLRKHYFFNYILFRWRKTMDHRKILMERHEIRSLRCSYI
;
A
#
# COMPACT_ATOMS: atom_id res chain seq x y z
N MET A 1 -35.60 -51.62 -66.22
CA MET A 1 -35.63 -50.16 -66.42
C MET A 1 -35.08 -49.55 -65.15
N CYS A 2 -33.86 -49.00 -65.19
CA CYS A 2 -33.22 -48.40 -64.02
C CYS A 2 -33.35 -46.87 -64.14
N GLU A 3 -34.01 -46.25 -63.17
CA GLU A 3 -34.09 -44.79 -63.05
C GLU A 3 -32.77 -44.23 -62.51
N ALA A 4 -32.27 -43.20 -63.20
CA ALA A 4 -31.05 -42.49 -62.84
C ALA A 4 -31.31 -41.49 -61.71
N SER A 5 -30.58 -41.63 -60.61
CA SER A 5 -30.53 -40.66 -59.52
C SER A 5 -29.60 -39.49 -59.89
N THR A 6 -30.19 -38.32 -60.11
CA THR A 6 -29.47 -37.06 -60.34
C THR A 6 -28.82 -36.57 -59.04
N SER A 7 -27.49 -36.46 -59.02
CA SER A 7 -26.72 -35.88 -57.93
C SER A 7 -26.80 -34.34 -57.95
N THR A 8 -27.14 -33.74 -56.81
CA THR A 8 -27.19 -32.29 -56.62
C THR A 8 -25.77 -31.75 -56.39
N PRO A 9 -25.29 -30.72 -57.13
CA PRO A 9 -23.93 -30.21 -56.96
C PRO A 9 -23.78 -29.41 -55.67
N ALA A 10 -22.75 -29.75 -54.89
CA ALA A 10 -22.39 -29.08 -53.64
C ALA A 10 -22.04 -27.60 -53.86
N LYS A 11 -22.74 -26.71 -53.15
CA LYS A 11 -22.52 -25.26 -53.14
C LYS A 11 -21.10 -24.95 -52.62
N LYS A 12 -20.20 -24.44 -53.48
CA LYS A 12 -18.88 -23.94 -53.08
C LYS A 12 -19.06 -22.82 -52.04
N ARG A 13 -18.58 -23.03 -50.81
CA ARG A 13 -18.53 -21.97 -49.78
C ARG A 13 -17.47 -20.96 -50.19
N HIS A 14 -17.88 -19.74 -50.47
CA HIS A 14 -16.95 -18.64 -50.76
C HIS A 14 -16.18 -18.33 -49.48
N VAL A 15 -14.86 -18.50 -49.51
CA VAL A 15 -13.99 -18.12 -48.39
C VAL A 15 -14.02 -16.59 -48.29
N LEU A 16 -14.36 -16.04 -47.12
CA LEU A 16 -14.30 -14.59 -46.88
C LEU A 16 -12.89 -14.08 -47.17
N SER A 17 -12.79 -12.97 -47.92
CA SER A 17 -11.54 -12.23 -48.14
C SER A 17 -10.83 -11.97 -46.81
N GLU A 18 -9.51 -12.03 -46.81
CA GLU A 18 -8.66 -11.82 -45.63
C GLU A 18 -8.94 -10.43 -45.01
N ASP A 19 -9.10 -9.41 -45.86
CA ASP A 19 -9.48 -8.05 -45.46
C ASP A 19 -10.83 -8.00 -44.72
N ALA A 20 -11.80 -8.79 -45.18
CA ALA A 20 -13.12 -8.85 -44.56
C ALA A 20 -13.05 -9.52 -43.17
N ARG A 21 -12.13 -10.48 -42.97
CA ARG A 21 -11.88 -11.08 -41.66
C ARG A 21 -11.25 -10.08 -40.71
N GLU A 22 -10.28 -9.31 -41.17
CA GLU A 22 -9.62 -8.29 -40.35
C GLU A 22 -10.59 -7.20 -39.92
N ILE A 23 -11.43 -6.70 -40.84
CA ILE A 23 -12.46 -5.69 -40.54
C ILE A 23 -13.46 -6.22 -39.50
N ILE A 24 -13.89 -7.48 -39.63
CA ILE A 24 -14.82 -8.12 -38.67
C ILE A 24 -14.17 -8.24 -37.28
N ILE A 25 -12.90 -8.65 -37.21
CA ILE A 25 -12.17 -8.76 -35.95
C ILE A 25 -12.02 -7.38 -35.29
N LEU A 26 -11.67 -6.35 -36.05
CA LEU A 26 -11.48 -5.00 -35.55
C LEU A 26 -12.80 -4.39 -35.03
N PHE A 27 -13.89 -4.59 -35.77
CA PHE A 27 -15.23 -4.16 -35.35
C PHE A 27 -15.66 -4.84 -34.05
N TYR A 28 -15.42 -6.14 -33.93
CA TYR A 28 -15.76 -6.91 -32.73
C TYR A 28 -14.97 -6.43 -31.50
N MET A 29 -13.68 -6.09 -31.67
CA MET A 29 -12.84 -5.54 -30.60
C MET A 29 -13.32 -4.18 -30.10
N ILE A 30 -13.72 -3.29 -31.00
CA ILE A 30 -14.25 -1.96 -30.66
C ILE A 30 -15.58 -2.10 -29.91
N LEU A 31 -16.48 -2.97 -30.40
CA LEU A 31 -17.77 -3.23 -29.78
C LEU A 31 -17.62 -3.80 -28.37
N LEU A 32 -16.71 -4.75 -28.18
CA LEU A 32 -16.38 -5.34 -26.87
C LEU A 32 -15.84 -4.30 -25.88
N GLY A 33 -14.98 -3.39 -26.33
CA GLY A 33 -14.43 -2.33 -25.49
C GLY A 33 -15.52 -1.38 -24.96
N ASN A 34 -16.45 -0.98 -25.83
CA ASN A 34 -17.58 -0.13 -25.47
C ASN A 34 -18.54 -0.83 -24.52
N LEU A 35 -18.90 -2.10 -24.82
CA LEU A 35 -19.75 -2.92 -23.98
C LEU A 35 -19.19 -3.06 -22.55
N LEU A 36 -17.88 -3.30 -22.43
CA LEU A 36 -17.22 -3.47 -21.15
C LEU A 36 -17.28 -2.19 -20.30
N ASN A 37 -17.18 -1.01 -20.92
CA ASN A 37 -17.35 0.27 -20.22
C ASN A 37 -18.78 0.45 -19.69
N THR A 38 -19.81 0.12 -20.49
CA THR A 38 -21.21 0.16 -20.03
C THR A 38 -21.48 -0.80 -18.88
N VAL A 39 -20.93 -2.02 -18.92
CA VAL A 39 -21.09 -3.00 -17.83
C VAL A 39 -20.42 -2.51 -16.54
N VAL A 40 -19.23 -1.90 -16.63
CA VAL A 40 -18.55 -1.28 -15.47
C VAL A 40 -19.42 -0.20 -14.85
N GLN A 41 -20.02 0.67 -15.67
CA GLN A 41 -20.88 1.75 -15.18
C GLN A 41 -22.17 1.22 -14.56
N ALA A 42 -22.81 0.22 -15.17
CA ALA A 42 -24.06 -0.35 -14.67
C ALA A 42 -23.87 -1.18 -13.39
N THR A 43 -22.75 -1.90 -13.26
CA THR A 43 -22.51 -2.80 -12.12
C THR A 43 -21.72 -2.14 -10.98
N GLY A 44 -21.03 -1.03 -11.25
CA GLY A 44 -20.12 -0.39 -10.29
C GLY A 44 -18.87 -1.22 -9.99
N VAL A 45 -18.65 -2.31 -10.73
CA VAL A 45 -17.54 -3.24 -10.53
C VAL A 45 -16.39 -2.86 -11.45
N SER A 46 -15.15 -2.96 -10.96
CA SER A 46 -13.96 -2.59 -11.72
C SER A 46 -13.78 -3.45 -13.00
N LYS A 47 -13.18 -2.85 -14.04
CA LYS A 47 -12.84 -3.53 -15.31
C LYS A 47 -12.09 -4.85 -15.09
N SER A 48 -11.12 -4.85 -14.19
CA SER A 48 -10.29 -6.03 -13.90
C SER A 48 -11.11 -7.15 -13.28
N THR A 49 -12.07 -6.84 -12.42
CA THR A 49 -12.98 -7.84 -11.84
C THR A 49 -13.86 -8.45 -12.92
N ILE A 50 -14.44 -7.65 -13.82
CA ILE A 50 -15.29 -8.15 -14.93
C ILE A 50 -14.49 -9.06 -15.87
N VAL A 51 -13.29 -8.64 -16.27
CA VAL A 51 -12.39 -9.47 -17.11
C VAL A 51 -12.04 -10.79 -16.41
N ARG A 52 -11.81 -10.77 -15.10
CA ARG A 52 -11.54 -11.98 -14.32
C ARG A 52 -12.75 -12.91 -14.29
N ILE A 53 -13.96 -12.37 -14.11
CA ILE A 53 -15.21 -13.15 -14.15
C ILE A 53 -15.39 -13.79 -15.53
N LEU A 54 -15.18 -13.03 -16.61
CA LEU A 54 -15.25 -13.56 -17.99
C LEU A 54 -14.23 -14.67 -18.26
N LYS A 55 -13.04 -14.57 -17.65
CA LYS A 55 -12.01 -15.62 -17.75
C LYS A 55 -12.40 -16.87 -16.96
N GLN A 56 -12.96 -16.71 -15.75
CA GLN A 56 -13.46 -17.82 -14.95
C GLN A 56 -14.67 -18.51 -15.61
N GLY A 57 -15.61 -17.74 -16.17
CA GLY A 57 -16.75 -18.28 -16.93
C GLY A 57 -16.30 -19.13 -18.11
N ARG A 58 -15.35 -18.64 -18.92
CA ARG A 58 -14.76 -19.43 -20.02
C ARG A 58 -14.07 -20.71 -19.55
N ALA A 59 -13.37 -20.67 -18.42
CA ALA A 59 -12.75 -21.86 -17.85
C ALA A 59 -13.80 -22.89 -17.38
N ILE A 60 -14.97 -22.43 -16.92
CA ILE A 60 -16.11 -23.30 -16.58
C ILE A 60 -16.73 -23.91 -17.84
N ASP A 61 -16.95 -23.09 -18.88
CA ASP A 61 -17.52 -23.55 -20.15
C ASP A 61 -16.62 -24.58 -20.85
N CYS A 62 -15.29 -24.42 -20.75
CA CYS A 62 -14.30 -25.38 -21.25
C CYS A 62 -14.08 -26.60 -20.34
N SER A 63 -14.90 -26.79 -19.29
CA SER A 63 -14.79 -27.88 -18.30
C SER A 63 -13.47 -27.92 -17.52
N GLU A 64 -12.70 -26.82 -17.50
CA GLU A 64 -11.44 -26.71 -16.74
C GLU A 64 -11.67 -26.34 -15.27
N GLN A 65 -12.84 -25.75 -14.94
CA GLN A 65 -13.24 -25.37 -13.58
C GLN A 65 -14.73 -25.68 -13.34
N THR A 66 -15.09 -26.00 -12.09
CA THR A 66 -16.49 -26.33 -11.71
C THR A 66 -17.23 -25.18 -11.02
N SER A 67 -16.55 -24.11 -10.60
CA SER A 67 -17.16 -22.98 -9.89
C SER A 67 -16.32 -21.70 -9.93
N PHE A 68 -16.94 -20.56 -9.65
CA PHE A 68 -16.24 -19.27 -9.53
C PHE A 68 -15.41 -19.21 -8.24
N VAL A 69 -14.12 -18.88 -8.37
CA VAL A 69 -13.23 -18.69 -7.21
C VAL A 69 -13.46 -17.31 -6.59
N VAL A 70 -14.13 -17.28 -5.45
CA VAL A 70 -14.25 -16.08 -4.59
C VAL A 70 -12.98 -15.97 -3.76
N LEU A 71 -12.13 -14.97 -4.04
CA LEU A 71 -10.98 -14.67 -3.19
C LEU A 71 -11.47 -14.02 -1.91
N THR A 72 -11.51 -14.80 -0.82
CA THR A 72 -11.66 -14.25 0.53
C THR A 72 -10.48 -13.32 0.84
N PRO A 73 -10.70 -12.12 1.38
CA PRO A 73 -9.62 -11.22 1.74
C PRO A 73 -8.72 -11.89 2.79
N ILE A 74 -7.44 -12.06 2.45
CA ILE A 74 -6.44 -12.60 3.37
C ILE A 74 -6.27 -11.60 4.52
N PRO A 75 -6.46 -12.00 5.79
CA PRO A 75 -6.25 -11.10 6.92
C PRO A 75 -4.77 -10.69 6.94
N LYS A 76 -4.53 -9.38 6.84
CA LYS A 76 -3.17 -8.84 6.96
C LYS A 76 -2.71 -9.06 8.40
N THR A 77 -1.58 -9.73 8.58
CA THR A 77 -0.94 -9.86 9.90
C THR A 77 -0.63 -8.47 10.44
N SER A 78 -0.94 -8.23 11.71
CA SER A 78 -0.58 -6.98 12.37
C SER A 78 0.94 -6.80 12.35
N PRO A 79 1.44 -5.59 12.06
CA PRO A 79 2.87 -5.38 11.98
C PRO A 79 3.50 -5.61 13.36
N LYS A 80 4.63 -6.32 13.42
CA LYS A 80 5.45 -6.53 14.64
C LYS A 80 5.96 -5.23 15.29
N SER A 81 5.68 -4.08 14.67
CA SER A 81 5.95 -2.73 15.18
C SER A 81 4.73 -2.09 15.87
N SER A 82 3.66 -2.86 16.12
CA SER A 82 2.53 -2.41 16.93
C SER A 82 2.99 -2.24 18.38
N VAL A 83 3.42 -1.03 18.71
CA VAL A 83 3.74 -0.60 20.06
C VAL A 83 2.48 0.03 20.65
N ASP A 84 2.16 -0.33 21.89
CA ASP A 84 1.02 0.23 22.60
C ASP A 84 1.21 1.74 22.85
N ASN A 85 0.10 2.47 23.04
CA ASN A 85 0.13 3.90 23.32
C ASN A 85 0.94 4.21 24.60
N CYS A 86 0.94 3.31 25.60
CA CYS A 86 1.75 3.48 26.81
C CYS A 86 3.25 3.44 26.51
N SER A 87 3.70 2.37 25.83
CA SER A 87 5.10 2.20 25.40
C SER A 87 5.56 3.34 24.48
N GLU A 88 4.67 3.91 23.67
CA GLU A 88 4.97 5.10 22.87
C GLU A 88 5.33 6.32 23.73
N GLN A 89 4.59 6.58 24.81
CA GLN A 89 4.88 7.70 25.71
C GLN A 89 6.21 7.50 26.44
N ILE A 90 6.51 6.26 26.81
CA ILE A 90 7.80 5.92 27.44
C ILE A 90 8.94 6.21 26.46
N ILE A 91 8.84 5.78 25.21
CA ILE A 91 9.83 6.08 24.16
C ILE A 91 10.02 7.60 23.99
N ARG A 92 8.94 8.38 24.00
CA ARG A 92 9.03 9.86 23.93
C ARG A 92 9.79 10.45 25.11
N ARG A 93 9.50 9.98 26.32
CA ARG A 93 10.19 10.41 27.55
C ARG A 93 11.68 10.08 27.50
N ILE A 94 12.03 8.90 27.01
CA ILE A 94 13.42 8.46 26.86
C ILE A 94 14.18 9.37 25.90
N ILE A 95 13.59 9.69 24.74
CA ILE A 95 14.19 10.60 23.76
C ILE A 95 14.42 11.98 24.36
N TYR A 96 13.43 12.49 25.11
CA TYR A 96 13.52 13.79 25.77
C TYR A 96 14.59 13.82 26.87
N ASN A 97 14.58 12.82 27.74
CA ASN A 97 15.55 12.67 28.83
C ASN A 97 16.97 12.50 28.28
N PHE A 98 17.14 11.70 27.22
CA PHE A 98 18.43 11.55 26.55
C PHE A 98 18.97 12.91 26.09
N HIS A 99 18.13 13.76 25.50
CA HIS A 99 18.57 15.08 25.07
C HIS A 99 18.90 16.02 26.24
N ILE A 100 18.13 15.97 27.34
CA ILE A 100 18.40 16.81 28.52
C ILE A 100 19.69 16.39 29.23
N ILE A 101 19.84 15.09 29.47
CA ILE A 101 20.92 14.53 30.28
C ILE A 101 22.22 14.56 29.49
N GLU A 102 22.23 13.96 28.30
CA GLU A 102 23.46 13.82 27.50
C GLU A 102 23.81 15.10 26.76
N LYS A 103 22.86 16.04 26.59
CA LYS A 103 22.99 17.25 25.74
C LYS A 103 23.38 16.93 24.28
N GLN A 104 23.25 15.66 23.89
CA GLN A 104 23.57 15.15 22.57
C GLN A 104 22.32 15.05 21.69
N LYS A 105 22.53 14.83 20.39
CA LYS A 105 21.44 14.67 19.43
C LYS A 105 20.94 13.22 19.47
N PRO A 106 19.63 12.99 19.68
CA PRO A 106 19.07 11.65 19.73
C PRO A 106 19.17 10.97 18.36
N THR A 107 20.11 10.03 18.24
CA THR A 107 20.28 9.20 17.04
C THR A 107 19.52 7.90 17.20
N ILE A 108 18.97 7.32 16.12
CA ILE A 108 18.19 6.07 16.19
C ILE A 108 18.99 4.93 16.82
N ALA A 109 20.30 4.85 16.55
CA ALA A 109 21.15 3.85 17.17
C ALA A 109 21.26 4.02 18.70
N ALA A 110 21.44 5.26 19.17
CA ALA A 110 21.54 5.57 20.59
C ALA A 110 20.20 5.30 21.31
N ILE A 111 19.09 5.78 20.73
CA ILE A 111 17.75 5.55 21.27
C ILE A 111 17.42 4.06 21.30
N TYR A 112 17.77 3.32 20.24
CA TYR A 112 17.52 1.88 20.18
C TYR A 112 18.29 1.11 21.25
N ASN A 113 19.56 1.45 21.48
CA ASN A 113 20.34 0.81 22.54
C ASN A 113 19.71 1.10 23.89
N LEU A 114 19.35 2.37 24.16
CA LEU A 114 18.71 2.76 25.41
C LEU A 114 17.36 2.07 25.65
N ILE A 115 16.56 1.87 24.59
CA ILE A 115 15.29 1.12 24.65
C ILE A 115 15.54 -0.39 24.84
N LYS A 116 16.62 -0.91 24.27
CA LYS A 116 16.99 -2.33 24.41
C LYS A 116 17.52 -2.63 25.81
N ASP A 117 18.22 -1.68 26.41
CA ASP A 117 18.77 -1.80 27.77
C ASP A 117 17.67 -1.61 28.83
N ASP A 118 16.55 -0.97 28.48
CA ASP A 118 15.39 -0.79 29.35
C ASP A 118 14.31 -1.86 29.09
N ASP A 119 14.36 -2.94 29.88
CA ASP A 119 13.46 -4.09 29.78
C ASP A 119 11.97 -3.73 29.99
N SER A 120 11.66 -2.56 30.55
CA SER A 120 10.28 -2.13 30.85
C SER A 120 9.42 -1.85 29.61
N ILE A 121 10.05 -1.62 28.45
CA ILE A 121 9.38 -1.14 27.23
C ILE A 121 8.84 -2.32 26.41
N GLY A 122 9.40 -3.52 26.59
CA GLY A 122 9.01 -4.73 25.85
C GLY A 122 9.16 -4.58 24.32
N PHE A 123 10.07 -3.73 23.85
CA PHE A 123 10.21 -3.45 22.42
C PHE A 123 10.94 -4.59 21.69
N LEU A 124 10.17 -5.51 21.12
CA LEU A 124 10.67 -6.65 20.33
C LEU A 124 11.11 -6.29 18.89
N GLY A 125 11.00 -5.03 18.51
CA GLY A 125 11.29 -4.57 17.15
C GLY A 125 12.80 -4.41 16.87
N LYS A 126 13.17 -4.40 15.59
CA LYS A 126 14.54 -4.03 15.15
C LYS A 126 14.69 -2.51 15.04
N LYS A 127 15.92 -2.02 14.86
CA LYS A 127 16.21 -0.59 14.57
C LYS A 127 15.35 0.00 13.45
N SER A 128 15.09 -0.78 12.39
CA SER A 128 14.22 -0.40 11.28
C SER A 128 12.75 -0.26 11.68
N SER A 129 12.27 -1.15 12.58
CA SER A 129 10.93 -1.06 13.15
C SER A 129 10.79 0.20 14.01
N LEU A 130 11.80 0.52 14.84
CA LEU A 130 11.81 1.74 15.65
C LEU A 130 11.79 2.99 14.78
N ARG A 131 12.61 3.02 13.73
CA ARG A 131 12.59 4.10 12.72
C ARG A 131 11.20 4.26 12.10
N THR A 132 10.56 3.17 11.71
CA THR A 132 9.23 3.19 11.07
C THR A 132 8.15 3.64 12.05
N LEU A 133 8.20 3.16 13.30
CA LEU A 133 7.32 3.60 14.39
C LEU A 133 7.42 5.11 14.59
N LEU A 134 8.65 5.59 14.75
CA LEU A 134 8.94 7.00 14.94
C LEU A 134 8.40 7.80 13.74
N ILE A 135 8.68 7.41 12.49
CA ILE A 135 8.17 8.08 11.29
C ILE A 135 6.64 8.09 11.25
N LYS A 136 5.98 6.96 11.50
CA LYS A 136 4.51 6.82 11.46
C LYS A 136 3.82 7.73 12.47
N LYS A 137 4.42 7.92 13.64
CA LYS A 137 3.89 8.76 14.73
C LYS A 137 4.31 10.24 14.63
N GLY A 138 4.91 10.64 13.50
CA GLY A 138 5.25 12.04 13.24
C GLY A 138 6.69 12.43 13.59
N CYS A 139 7.55 11.47 13.90
CA CYS A 139 8.99 11.70 14.03
C CYS A 139 9.61 11.54 12.64
N ARG A 140 9.53 12.59 11.81
CA ARG A 140 10.10 12.53 10.46
C ARG A 140 11.64 12.60 10.55
N TYR A 141 12.28 11.45 10.65
CA TYR A 141 13.71 11.31 10.34
C TYR A 141 13.87 11.43 8.84
N VAL A 142 14.18 12.62 8.34
CA VAL A 142 14.63 12.75 6.97
C VAL A 142 16.08 12.27 6.94
N TYR A 143 16.31 11.14 6.29
CA TYR A 143 17.64 10.69 5.92
C TYR A 143 18.09 11.59 4.78
N CYS A 144 18.74 12.69 5.10
CA CYS A 144 19.43 13.47 4.08
C CYS A 144 20.88 12.99 4.03
N LEU A 145 21.23 12.32 2.93
CA LEU A 145 22.59 12.11 2.41
C LEU A 145 23.36 13.43 2.13
N ARG A 146 22.93 14.56 2.70
CA ARG A 146 23.55 15.87 2.52
C ARG A 146 23.12 16.75 3.69
N LYS A 147 24.11 17.17 4.48
CA LYS A 147 24.09 18.25 5.49
C LYS A 147 22.76 19.03 5.56
N HIS A 148 21.82 18.58 6.38
CA HIS A 148 20.84 19.38 7.15
C HIS A 148 19.81 18.44 7.80
N TYR A 149 20.11 18.01 9.03
CA TYR A 149 19.19 17.24 9.86
C TYR A 149 18.05 18.15 10.33
N PHE A 150 16.92 18.13 9.62
CA PHE A 150 15.68 18.75 10.08
C PHE A 150 14.81 17.68 10.72
N PHE A 151 15.02 17.49 12.03
CA PHE A 151 14.09 16.77 12.88
C PHE A 151 12.82 17.63 13.01
N ASN A 152 11.82 17.32 12.18
CA ASN A 152 10.47 17.82 12.35
C ASN A 152 9.72 16.73 13.12
N TYR A 153 9.91 16.71 14.44
CA TYR A 153 9.02 15.96 15.31
C TYR A 153 7.71 16.76 15.36
N ILE A 154 6.58 16.09 15.20
CA ILE A 154 5.26 16.69 15.53
C ILE A 154 5.22 17.20 16.99
N LEU A 155 6.17 16.77 17.84
CA LEU A 155 6.24 17.11 19.27
C LEU A 155 7.37 18.07 19.65
N PHE A 156 8.47 18.13 18.89
CA PHE A 156 9.68 18.87 19.25
C PHE A 156 10.25 19.67 18.06
N ARG A 157 10.77 20.86 18.34
CA ARG A 157 11.40 21.76 17.37
C ARG A 157 12.79 22.17 17.84
N TRP A 158 13.74 22.25 16.92
CA TRP A 158 15.03 22.89 17.20
C TRP A 158 14.88 24.41 17.15
N ARG A 159 15.26 25.09 18.23
CA ARG A 159 15.39 26.55 18.24
C ARG A 159 16.84 26.93 18.39
N LYS A 160 17.29 27.94 17.65
CA LYS A 160 18.56 28.60 17.93
C LYS A 160 18.38 29.54 19.12
N THR A 161 19.30 29.49 20.07
CA THR A 161 19.44 30.54 21.09
C THR A 161 20.24 31.72 20.55
N MET A 162 20.34 32.78 21.36
CA MET A 162 21.16 33.95 21.07
C MET A 162 22.63 33.56 20.79
N ASP A 163 23.15 32.57 21.53
CA ASP A 163 24.52 32.05 21.34
C ASP A 163 24.69 31.13 20.12
N HIS A 164 23.72 31.11 19.18
CA HIS A 164 23.65 30.19 18.04
C HIS A 164 23.65 28.68 18.38
N ARG A 165 23.58 28.31 19.66
CA ARG A 165 23.40 26.93 20.10
C ARG A 165 22.00 26.45 19.73
N LYS A 166 21.86 25.19 19.32
CA LYS A 166 20.56 24.59 18.98
C LYS A 166 20.03 23.83 20.20
N ILE A 167 18.86 24.21 20.67
CA ILE A 167 18.16 23.55 21.77
C ILE A 167 16.93 22.84 21.20
N LEU A 168 16.69 21.59 21.61
CA LEU A 168 15.46 20.90 21.31
C LEU A 168 14.39 21.40 22.29
N MET A 169 13.34 22.03 21.78
CA MET A 169 12.22 22.48 22.58
C MET A 169 10.96 21.73 22.18
N GLU A 170 10.17 21.34 23.16
CA GLU A 170 8.82 20.82 22.93
C GLU A 170 7.96 21.89 22.26
N ARG A 171 7.04 21.46 21.38
CA ARG A 171 6.05 22.35 20.79
C ARG A 171 5.09 22.83 21.87
N HIS A 172 4.62 24.07 21.68
CA HIS A 172 3.72 24.71 22.63
C HIS A 172 2.44 23.91 22.84
N GLU A 173 1.86 23.33 21.78
CA GLU A 173 0.67 22.48 21.82
C GLU A 173 0.81 21.32 22.81
N ILE A 174 1.94 20.61 22.74
CA ILE A 174 2.21 19.45 23.60
C ILE A 174 2.53 19.86 25.03
N ARG A 175 3.30 20.94 25.18
CA ARG A 175 3.59 21.52 26.51
C ARG A 175 2.30 21.99 27.19
N SER A 176 1.36 22.59 26.42
CA SER A 176 0.06 23.02 26.91
C SER A 176 -0.81 21.85 27.35
N LEU A 177 -0.87 20.78 26.54
CA LEU A 177 -1.54 19.53 26.94
C LEU A 177 -0.96 18.98 28.23
N ARG A 178 0.36 19.00 28.39
CA ARG A 178 1.00 18.52 29.61
C ARG A 178 0.64 19.37 30.84
N CYS A 179 0.53 20.68 30.67
CA CYS A 179 0.09 21.59 31.71
C CYS A 179 -1.40 21.44 32.06
N SER A 180 -2.25 20.96 31.14
CA SER A 180 -3.68 20.77 31.43
C SER A 180 -4.01 19.48 32.18
N TYR A 181 -3.07 18.53 32.25
CA TYR A 181 -3.22 17.27 33.00
C TYR A 181 -2.59 17.34 34.41
N ILE A 182 -2.02 18.48 34.81
CA ILE A 182 -1.50 18.77 36.15
C ILE A 182 -2.49 19.70 36.85
#